data_AF-A0A3L6FNY1-F1
#
_entry.id   AF-A0A3L6FNY1-F1
#
_cell.length_a   1.000
_cell.length_b   1.000
_cell.length_c   1.000
_cell.angle_alpha   90.00
_cell.angle_beta   90.00
_cell.angle_gamma   90.00
#
_symmetry.space_group_name_H-M   'P 1'
#
loop_
_entity.id
_entity.type
_entity.pdbx_description
1 polymer ?
#
loop_
_entity_poly.entity_id
_entity_poly.type
_entity_poly.pdbx_seq_one_letter_code
_entity_poly.pdbx_strand_id
1 'polypeptide(L)'
;MAMATAKLNSPATSLLAGGRTRRSAPARCTTVIRAAAGSYSDELISTAVEETFSWCLFVAIHRIYHVQTLQEVLKREFGTFSVYCGYVRAYAILTVMLLYLCLLIKSVASPGRGILAIDESNATCGKRLSSIGLDNTEVNRQAYRQLLLTTAGLGEYISGAILFEETLYQSTTDGKKFVDCLKDQNIMPGIKVDKGLVPLPGSNNESWCQGLDGLASRRTVVSIPCGPSALAVKEAAWGLARYAAIAQDNGLVPIVEPEILLDGDHGIEGALEVAEKVWSEVFFYLAENNVLFEGILLKPSMVTPGAEHKEKASPEAIAKYTLTMLRRRVPPAVPGIMFLSGGQSEVEATLNLNAMNQSLNPWHVSFSYARALQNSVLKTWQGRPENVEAAQKALLVRAKANSLAQLGRYTGEGESDDAKKGMFQKGYTY
;
A
#
# COMPACT_ATOMS: atom_id res chain seq x y z
N MET A 1 18.10 40.68 18.21
CA MET A 1 19.47 41.18 17.96
C MET A 1 20.44 40.30 18.73
N ALA A 2 21.64 39.96 18.26
CA ALA A 2 22.30 40.33 17.00
C ALA A 2 22.98 39.12 16.33
N MET A 3 23.45 39.28 15.09
CA MET A 3 24.25 38.28 14.38
C MET A 3 25.71 38.26 14.87
N ALA A 4 26.38 37.12 14.69
CA ALA A 4 27.84 37.06 14.57
C ALA A 4 28.20 36.17 13.37
N THR A 5 29.05 36.67 12.46
CA THR A 5 29.50 35.98 11.25
C THR A 5 30.95 35.52 11.38
N ALA A 6 31.30 34.42 10.71
CA ALA A 6 32.69 33.99 10.56
C ALA A 6 33.09 34.03 9.08
N LYS A 7 34.19 34.74 8.77
CA LYS A 7 34.85 34.70 7.46
C LYS A 7 35.91 33.59 7.48
N LEU A 8 36.15 32.96 6.33
CA LEU A 8 37.43 32.32 6.01
C LEU A 8 37.94 32.88 4.68
N ASN A 9 39.24 33.14 4.61
CA ASN A 9 39.89 33.81 3.49
C ASN A 9 40.37 32.79 2.45
N SER A 10 40.42 33.20 1.18
CA SER A 10 41.33 32.59 0.20
C SER A 10 42.77 33.10 0.42
N PRO A 11 43.75 32.51 -0.27
CA PRO A 11 44.17 33.18 -1.50
C PRO A 11 44.16 32.26 -2.73
N ALA A 12 44.02 32.86 -3.90
CA ALA A 12 44.22 32.19 -5.18
C ALA A 12 45.54 32.65 -5.83
N THR A 13 46.19 31.77 -6.56
CA THR A 13 47.27 32.13 -7.50
C THR A 13 47.05 31.37 -8.81
N SER A 14 47.16 32.08 -9.93
CA SER A 14 46.87 31.55 -11.26
C SER A 14 48.15 31.21 -12.04
N LEU A 15 48.03 30.26 -12.96
CA LEU A 15 48.95 30.07 -14.09
C LEU A 15 48.15 29.56 -15.29
N LEU A 16 48.56 29.96 -16.50
CA LEU A 16 47.75 29.89 -17.72
C LEU A 16 48.36 29.00 -18.82
N ALA A 17 47.48 28.61 -19.74
CA ALA A 17 47.73 28.17 -21.12
C ALA A 17 48.23 26.73 -21.39
N GLY A 18 47.64 26.13 -22.44
CA GLY A 18 48.22 25.01 -23.20
C GLY A 18 47.49 23.67 -23.10
N GLY A 19 46.75 23.28 -24.16
CA GLY A 19 46.34 21.88 -24.38
C GLY A 19 44.90 21.63 -24.84
N ARG A 20 44.65 21.65 -26.15
CA ARG A 20 43.42 21.08 -26.73
C ARG A 20 43.59 19.57 -26.96
N THR A 21 42.82 18.72 -26.26
CA THR A 21 42.36 17.44 -26.84
C THR A 21 40.92 17.15 -26.39
N ARG A 22 40.02 16.86 -27.34
CA ARG A 22 38.74 16.20 -27.03
C ARG A 22 39.02 14.73 -26.79
N ARG A 23 38.44 14.13 -25.75
CA ARG A 23 38.22 12.66 -25.68
C ARG A 23 36.72 12.37 -25.81
N SER A 24 36.40 11.32 -26.55
CA SER A 24 35.04 10.92 -26.91
C SER A 24 34.33 10.19 -25.78
N ALA A 25 33.01 10.36 -25.69
CA ALA A 25 32.16 9.46 -24.92
C ALA A 25 32.04 8.09 -25.65
N PRO A 26 31.93 6.97 -24.92
CA PRO A 26 31.66 5.67 -25.51
C PRO A 26 30.24 5.61 -26.10
N ALA A 27 30.07 4.83 -27.17
CA ALA A 27 28.82 4.76 -27.91
C ALA A 27 27.70 4.00 -27.16
N ARG A 28 26.45 4.43 -27.35
CA ARG A 28 25.27 3.64 -26.96
C ARG A 28 25.09 2.50 -27.96
N CYS A 29 25.03 1.26 -27.48
CA CYS A 29 24.64 0.12 -28.31
C CYS A 29 23.11 0.07 -28.41
N THR A 30 22.57 0.08 -29.64
CA THR A 30 21.12 0.15 -29.89
C THR A 30 20.64 -1.18 -30.50
N THR A 31 20.18 -2.10 -29.65
CA THR A 31 19.60 -3.37 -30.11
C THR A 31 18.16 -3.17 -30.56
N VAL A 32 17.90 -3.28 -31.86
CA VAL A 32 16.54 -3.25 -32.42
C VAL A 32 15.97 -4.67 -32.43
N ILE A 33 14.93 -4.91 -31.62
CA ILE A 33 14.16 -6.16 -31.65
C ILE A 33 12.92 -5.94 -32.52
N ARG A 34 12.76 -6.74 -33.58
CA ARG A 34 11.49 -6.85 -34.31
C ARG A 34 10.66 -7.97 -33.68
N ALA A 35 9.45 -7.65 -33.23
CA ALA A 35 8.47 -8.65 -32.88
C ALA A 35 7.81 -9.22 -34.15
N ALA A 36 7.61 -10.54 -34.19
CA ALA A 36 6.72 -11.20 -35.13
C ALA A 36 5.50 -11.71 -34.35
N ALA A 37 4.29 -11.46 -34.86
CA ALA A 37 3.06 -11.87 -34.19
C ALA A 37 2.75 -13.35 -34.44
N GLY A 38 2.34 -14.07 -33.40
CA GLY A 38 1.82 -15.43 -33.46
C GLY A 38 0.77 -15.63 -32.38
N SER A 39 -0.42 -16.05 -32.76
CA SER A 39 -1.56 -16.28 -31.85
C SER A 39 -1.50 -17.66 -31.20
N TYR A 40 -1.69 -17.72 -29.88
CA TYR A 40 -1.87 -18.96 -29.12
C TYR A 40 -3.09 -18.85 -28.20
N SER A 41 -3.73 -19.97 -27.93
CA SER A 41 -5.01 -20.09 -27.20
C SER A 41 -4.81 -20.26 -25.68
N ASP A 42 -5.77 -19.76 -24.90
CA ASP A 42 -5.63 -19.56 -23.45
C ASP A 42 -5.39 -20.85 -22.64
N GLU A 43 -5.90 -22.02 -23.08
CA GLU A 43 -5.70 -23.30 -22.37
C GLU A 43 -4.21 -23.70 -22.26
N LEU A 44 -3.38 -23.32 -23.23
CA LEU A 44 -1.94 -23.60 -23.22
C LEU A 44 -1.16 -22.70 -22.23
N ILE A 45 -1.74 -21.57 -21.81
CA ILE A 45 -1.08 -20.63 -20.90
C ILE A 45 -1.13 -21.15 -19.46
N SER A 46 -2.22 -21.81 -19.05
CA SER A 46 -2.41 -22.29 -17.68
C SER A 46 -1.34 -23.32 -17.27
N THR A 47 -1.23 -24.43 -18.01
CA THR A 47 -0.24 -25.49 -17.75
C THR A 47 1.19 -25.01 -17.99
N ALA A 48 1.44 -24.22 -19.04
CA ALA A 48 2.78 -23.66 -19.26
C ALA A 48 3.22 -22.74 -18.12
N VAL A 49 2.31 -21.97 -17.50
CA VAL A 49 2.64 -21.14 -16.33
C VAL A 49 2.98 -21.99 -15.12
N GLU A 50 2.22 -23.05 -14.80
CA GLU A 50 2.55 -23.92 -13.66
C GLU A 50 3.86 -24.70 -13.86
N GLU A 51 4.07 -25.30 -15.03
CA GLU A 51 5.33 -25.99 -15.34
C GLU A 51 6.52 -25.01 -15.35
N THR A 52 6.38 -23.81 -15.91
CA THR A 52 7.44 -22.79 -15.89
C THR A 52 7.67 -22.26 -14.47
N PHE A 53 6.66 -22.15 -13.62
CA PHE A 53 6.85 -21.75 -12.21
C PHE A 53 7.62 -22.82 -11.43
N SER A 54 7.28 -24.10 -11.65
CA SER A 54 8.02 -25.24 -11.12
C SER A 54 9.47 -25.26 -11.63
N TRP A 55 9.69 -25.04 -12.93
CA TRP A 55 11.04 -25.01 -13.52
C TRP A 55 11.87 -23.80 -13.06
N CYS A 56 11.27 -22.62 -12.91
CA CYS A 56 11.94 -21.43 -12.37
C CYS A 56 12.27 -21.58 -10.88
N LEU A 57 11.38 -22.18 -10.07
CA LEU A 57 11.64 -22.48 -8.67
C LEU A 57 12.72 -23.56 -8.53
N PHE A 58 12.66 -24.61 -9.35
CA PHE A 58 13.68 -25.66 -9.43
C PHE A 58 15.03 -25.08 -9.84
N VAL A 59 15.11 -24.25 -10.89
CA VAL A 59 16.35 -23.59 -11.33
C VAL A 59 16.88 -22.61 -10.29
N ALA A 60 16.02 -21.86 -9.59
CA ALA A 60 16.45 -21.00 -8.50
C ALA A 60 17.09 -21.82 -7.37
N ILE A 61 16.42 -22.89 -6.92
CA ILE A 61 16.91 -23.78 -5.86
C ILE A 61 18.18 -24.53 -6.29
N HIS A 62 18.23 -25.12 -7.49
CA HIS A 62 19.43 -25.80 -8.00
C HIS A 62 20.62 -24.85 -8.18
N ARG A 63 20.37 -23.59 -8.61
CA ARG A 63 21.42 -22.56 -8.68
C ARG A 63 21.90 -22.10 -7.31
N ILE A 64 21.07 -22.16 -6.27
CA ILE A 64 21.46 -21.89 -4.87
C ILE A 64 22.33 -23.04 -4.33
N TYR A 65 21.97 -24.31 -4.57
CA TYR A 65 22.74 -25.45 -4.08
C TYR A 65 24.10 -25.66 -4.78
N HIS A 66 24.24 -25.33 -6.07
CA HIS A 66 25.51 -25.51 -6.80
C HIS A 66 26.52 -24.35 -6.73
N VAL A 67 26.30 -23.32 -5.88
CA VAL A 67 27.24 -22.19 -5.75
C VAL A 67 28.65 -22.64 -5.37
N GLN A 68 28.80 -23.69 -4.55
CA GLN A 68 30.12 -24.24 -4.19
C GLN A 68 30.82 -24.91 -5.38
N THR A 69 30.11 -25.76 -6.13
CA THR A 69 30.70 -26.53 -7.25
C THR A 69 31.09 -25.62 -8.42
N LEU A 70 30.30 -24.56 -8.68
CA LEU A 70 30.64 -23.58 -9.71
C LEU A 70 31.93 -22.81 -9.37
N GLN A 71 32.19 -22.54 -8.08
CA GLN A 71 33.43 -21.92 -7.63
C GLN A 71 34.66 -22.81 -7.83
N GLU A 72 34.53 -24.14 -7.70
CA GLU A 72 35.64 -25.06 -7.97
C GLU A 72 35.96 -25.15 -9.46
N VAL A 73 34.95 -25.29 -10.32
CA VAL A 73 35.13 -25.32 -11.78
C VAL A 73 35.76 -24.01 -12.29
N LEU A 74 35.24 -22.85 -11.88
CA LEU A 74 35.73 -21.55 -12.34
C LEU A 74 37.12 -21.19 -11.78
N LYS A 75 37.48 -21.65 -10.57
CA LYS A 75 38.86 -21.57 -10.06
C LYS A 75 39.82 -22.40 -10.90
N ARG A 76 39.40 -23.60 -11.35
CA ARG A 76 40.24 -24.55 -12.08
C ARG A 76 40.53 -24.11 -13.52
N GLU A 77 39.59 -23.41 -14.15
CA GLU A 77 39.70 -22.93 -15.54
C GLU A 77 40.36 -21.53 -15.66
N PHE A 78 40.02 -20.56 -14.80
CA PHE A 78 40.26 -19.14 -15.09
C PHE A 78 41.11 -18.33 -14.08
N GLY A 79 41.61 -18.94 -13.00
CA GLY A 79 42.69 -18.39 -12.15
C GLY A 79 42.40 -17.16 -11.26
N THR A 80 41.62 -16.16 -11.71
CA THR A 80 41.41 -14.88 -11.01
C THR A 80 39.95 -14.39 -11.04
N PHE A 81 39.05 -15.15 -10.41
CA PHE A 81 37.59 -14.97 -10.56
C PHE A 81 36.87 -14.23 -9.41
N SER A 82 37.48 -13.17 -8.86
CA SER A 82 36.91 -12.43 -7.71
C SER A 82 35.68 -11.56 -8.07
N VAL A 83 35.72 -10.87 -9.22
CA VAL A 83 34.72 -9.83 -9.58
C VAL A 83 33.39 -10.42 -10.07
N TYR A 84 33.43 -11.41 -10.97
CA TYR A 84 32.22 -12.03 -11.54
C TYR A 84 31.35 -12.73 -10.48
N CYS A 85 31.97 -13.31 -9.44
CA CYS A 85 31.25 -13.96 -8.34
C CYS A 85 30.36 -12.97 -7.56
N GLY A 86 30.73 -11.69 -7.50
CA GLY A 86 29.90 -10.64 -6.90
C GLY A 86 28.65 -10.35 -7.72
N TYR A 87 28.80 -10.12 -9.03
CA TYR A 87 27.68 -9.81 -9.94
C TYR A 87 26.65 -10.94 -10.00
N VAL A 88 27.08 -12.19 -10.19
CA VAL A 88 26.15 -13.33 -10.26
C VAL A 88 25.35 -13.49 -8.96
N ARG A 89 25.99 -13.27 -7.80
CA ARG A 89 25.33 -13.32 -6.48
C ARG A 89 24.35 -12.17 -6.29
N ALA A 90 24.68 -10.94 -6.70
CA ALA A 90 23.79 -9.78 -6.62
C ALA A 90 22.53 -9.96 -7.48
N TYR A 91 22.69 -10.39 -8.75
CA TYR A 91 21.55 -10.68 -9.62
C TYR A 91 20.66 -11.80 -9.06
N ALA A 92 21.25 -12.88 -8.51
CA ALA A 92 20.48 -13.95 -7.89
C ALA A 92 19.65 -13.48 -6.68
N ILE A 93 20.24 -12.67 -5.79
CA ILE A 93 19.54 -12.11 -4.63
C ILE A 93 18.37 -11.21 -5.09
N LEU A 94 18.62 -10.32 -6.06
CA LEU A 94 17.59 -9.43 -6.60
C LEU A 94 16.42 -10.21 -7.24
N THR A 95 16.71 -11.27 -8.00
CA THR A 95 15.68 -12.14 -8.59
C THR A 95 14.87 -12.91 -7.53
N VAL A 96 15.50 -13.39 -6.47
CA VAL A 96 14.79 -14.06 -5.36
C VAL A 96 13.90 -13.06 -4.60
N MET A 97 14.38 -11.84 -4.35
CA MET A 97 13.61 -10.78 -3.69
C MET A 97 12.40 -10.35 -4.54
N LEU A 98 12.58 -10.18 -5.85
CA LEU A 98 11.50 -9.94 -6.82
C LEU A 98 10.42 -11.04 -6.74
N LEU A 99 10.82 -12.31 -6.85
CA LEU A 99 9.88 -13.43 -6.79
C LEU A 99 9.14 -13.50 -5.44
N TYR A 100 9.82 -13.21 -4.34
CA TYR A 100 9.24 -13.16 -3.00
C TYR A 100 8.18 -12.05 -2.85
N LEU A 101 8.49 -10.82 -3.30
CA LEU A 101 7.52 -9.71 -3.30
C LEU A 101 6.27 -10.04 -4.13
N CYS A 102 6.45 -10.61 -5.33
CA CYS A 102 5.33 -11.02 -6.18
C CYS A 102 4.49 -12.17 -5.56
N LEU A 103 5.10 -13.06 -4.77
CA LEU A 103 4.38 -14.12 -4.04
C LEU A 103 3.56 -13.55 -2.87
N LEU A 104 4.13 -12.65 -2.07
CA LEU A 104 3.40 -11.93 -1.02
C LEU A 104 2.19 -11.19 -1.60
N ILE A 105 2.40 -10.50 -2.72
CA ILE A 105 1.38 -9.76 -3.45
C ILE A 105 0.25 -10.69 -3.93
N LYS A 106 0.55 -11.85 -4.52
CA LYS A 106 -0.48 -12.82 -4.95
C LYS A 106 -1.31 -13.34 -3.76
N SER A 107 -0.71 -13.46 -2.58
CA SER A 107 -1.44 -13.85 -1.36
C SER A 107 -2.39 -12.76 -0.86
N VAL A 108 -1.95 -11.48 -0.91
CA VAL A 108 -2.74 -10.33 -0.46
C VAL A 108 -3.81 -9.92 -1.49
N ALA A 109 -3.50 -9.96 -2.79
CA ALA A 109 -4.40 -9.66 -3.91
C ALA A 109 -5.15 -10.91 -4.44
N SER A 110 -5.51 -11.82 -3.53
CA SER A 110 -6.26 -13.05 -3.83
C SER A 110 -7.76 -12.75 -4.05
N PRO A 111 -8.44 -13.37 -5.05
CA PRO A 111 -9.87 -13.18 -5.28
C PRO A 111 -10.74 -13.37 -4.04
N GLY A 112 -11.76 -12.55 -3.89
CA GLY A 112 -12.70 -12.59 -2.77
C GLY A 112 -12.14 -12.13 -1.42
N ARG A 113 -10.89 -11.62 -1.35
CA ARG A 113 -10.30 -11.11 -0.10
C ARG A 113 -9.77 -9.69 -0.22
N GLY A 114 -9.59 -9.05 0.93
CA GLY A 114 -8.99 -7.72 1.06
C GLY A 114 -8.31 -7.52 2.41
N ILE A 115 -7.96 -6.28 2.73
CA ILE A 115 -7.13 -5.93 3.88
C ILE A 115 -7.97 -5.34 5.02
N LEU A 116 -7.75 -5.84 6.24
CA LEU A 116 -8.25 -5.26 7.48
C LEU A 116 -7.23 -4.25 8.02
N ALA A 117 -7.52 -2.96 7.89
CA ALA A 117 -6.68 -1.90 8.44
C ALA A 117 -7.04 -1.69 9.93
N ILE A 118 -6.17 -2.13 10.85
CA ILE A 118 -6.28 -2.00 12.32
C ILE A 118 -5.03 -1.33 12.89
N ASP A 119 -4.55 -0.38 12.12
CA ASP A 119 -3.32 0.39 12.29
C ASP A 119 -3.57 1.78 12.87
N GLU A 120 -4.71 1.96 13.55
CA GLU A 120 -4.96 3.20 14.27
C GLU A 120 -3.86 3.44 15.31
N SER A 121 -3.28 4.65 15.27
CA SER A 121 -2.36 5.14 16.30
C SER A 121 -3.03 5.07 17.68
N ASN A 122 -2.25 5.03 18.77
CA ASN A 122 -2.83 5.03 20.12
C ASN A 122 -3.80 6.22 20.34
N ALA A 123 -3.55 7.38 19.73
CA ALA A 123 -4.47 8.51 19.77
C ALA A 123 -5.78 8.23 19.00
N THR A 124 -5.70 7.70 17.78
CA THR A 124 -6.88 7.44 16.92
C THR A 124 -7.67 6.20 17.34
N CYS A 125 -7.03 5.19 17.91
CA CYS A 125 -7.72 4.10 18.60
C CYS A 125 -8.44 4.63 19.84
N GLY A 126 -7.83 5.55 20.60
CA GLY A 126 -8.48 6.27 21.69
C GLY A 126 -9.75 6.99 21.27
N LYS A 127 -9.70 7.78 20.18
CA LYS A 127 -10.90 8.44 19.60
C LYS A 127 -12.07 7.47 19.34
N ARG A 128 -11.78 6.22 18.93
CA ARG A 128 -12.79 5.17 18.70
C ARG A 128 -13.27 4.48 19.98
N LEU A 129 -12.38 4.23 20.94
CA LEU A 129 -12.75 3.68 22.24
C LEU A 129 -13.68 4.65 22.99
N SER A 130 -13.35 5.95 22.99
CA SER A 130 -14.19 6.97 23.63
C SER A 130 -15.55 7.16 22.96
N SER A 131 -15.72 6.83 21.66
CA SER A 131 -17.03 6.87 21.01
C SER A 131 -18.00 5.78 21.48
N ILE A 132 -17.50 4.76 22.20
CA ILE A 132 -18.29 3.74 22.90
C ILE A 132 -18.14 3.81 24.43
N GLY A 133 -17.64 4.95 24.96
CA GLY A 133 -17.54 5.20 26.40
C GLY A 133 -16.34 4.56 27.10
N LEU A 134 -15.31 4.12 26.36
CA LEU A 134 -14.11 3.49 26.92
C LEU A 134 -12.91 4.44 26.99
N ASP A 135 -12.12 4.28 28.06
CA ASP A 135 -10.81 4.91 28.20
C ASP A 135 -9.77 4.33 27.25
N ASN A 136 -8.79 5.15 26.88
CA ASN A 136 -7.68 4.76 26.00
C ASN A 136 -6.53 4.03 26.74
N THR A 137 -6.87 2.95 27.46
CA THR A 137 -5.88 2.10 28.12
C THR A 137 -5.27 1.09 27.14
N GLU A 138 -4.06 0.60 27.43
CA GLU A 138 -3.47 -0.49 26.65
C GLU A 138 -4.35 -1.75 26.67
N VAL A 139 -4.91 -2.09 27.85
CA VAL A 139 -5.82 -3.22 28.02
C VAL A 139 -7.06 -3.11 27.10
N ASN A 140 -7.65 -1.93 26.98
CA ASN A 140 -8.81 -1.71 26.09
C ASN A 140 -8.41 -1.80 24.61
N ARG A 141 -7.22 -1.31 24.22
CA ARG A 141 -6.68 -1.51 22.87
C ARG A 141 -6.40 -2.98 22.58
N GLN A 142 -5.68 -3.68 23.47
CA GLN A 142 -5.38 -5.10 23.37
C GLN A 142 -6.66 -5.94 23.25
N ALA A 143 -7.66 -5.72 24.12
CA ALA A 143 -8.94 -6.44 24.08
C ALA A 143 -9.68 -6.22 22.76
N TYR A 144 -9.67 -4.99 22.23
CA TYR A 144 -10.26 -4.68 20.93
C TYR A 144 -9.52 -5.37 19.76
N ARG A 145 -8.18 -5.36 19.77
CA ARG A 145 -7.37 -6.07 18.78
C ARG A 145 -7.56 -7.59 18.85
N GLN A 146 -7.63 -8.15 20.06
CA GLN A 146 -7.91 -9.56 20.30
C GLN A 146 -9.26 -9.96 19.71
N LEU A 147 -10.33 -9.21 19.99
CA LEU A 147 -11.67 -9.44 19.42
C LEU A 147 -11.62 -9.57 17.89
N LEU A 148 -10.97 -8.62 17.21
CA LEU A 148 -10.84 -8.67 15.75
C LEU A 148 -10.00 -9.89 15.29
N LEU A 149 -8.82 -10.09 15.89
CA LEU A 149 -7.84 -11.06 15.42
C LEU A 149 -8.11 -12.53 15.80
N THR A 150 -8.97 -12.78 16.80
CA THR A 150 -9.46 -14.14 17.13
C THR A 150 -10.82 -14.44 16.51
N THR A 151 -11.36 -13.58 15.64
CA THR A 151 -12.58 -13.87 14.87
C THR A 151 -12.33 -15.08 13.97
N ALA A 152 -12.96 -16.21 14.26
CA ALA A 152 -12.80 -17.43 13.47
C ALA A 152 -13.41 -17.29 12.07
N GLY A 153 -12.73 -17.82 11.05
CA GLY A 153 -13.17 -17.73 9.65
C GLY A 153 -12.88 -16.38 8.97
N LEU A 154 -12.23 -15.44 9.65
CA LEU A 154 -11.89 -14.12 9.08
C LEU A 154 -10.99 -14.24 7.84
N GLY A 155 -10.14 -15.27 7.81
CA GLY A 155 -9.23 -15.58 6.70
C GLY A 155 -9.90 -15.95 5.36
N GLU A 156 -11.20 -16.30 5.37
CA GLU A 156 -12.00 -16.51 4.15
C GLU A 156 -12.16 -15.20 3.34
N TYR A 157 -12.13 -14.06 4.03
CA TYR A 157 -12.51 -12.75 3.50
C TYR A 157 -11.38 -11.71 3.63
N ILE A 158 -10.42 -11.95 4.53
CA ILE A 158 -9.28 -11.07 4.78
C ILE A 158 -7.98 -11.78 4.36
N SER A 159 -7.16 -11.11 3.55
CA SER A 159 -5.88 -11.61 3.05
C SER A 159 -4.67 -10.96 3.73
N GLY A 160 -4.85 -9.77 4.31
CA GLY A 160 -3.84 -9.09 5.12
C GLY A 160 -4.44 -8.23 6.21
N ALA A 161 -3.69 -7.95 7.26
CA ALA A 161 -4.09 -7.03 8.32
C ALA A 161 -2.96 -6.04 8.62
N ILE A 162 -3.23 -4.73 8.49
CA ILE A 162 -2.24 -3.70 8.82
C ILE A 162 -2.31 -3.44 10.33
N LEU A 163 -1.21 -3.69 11.04
CA LEU A 163 -1.09 -3.50 12.48
C LEU A 163 -0.44 -2.16 12.82
N PHE A 164 -0.75 -1.59 14.00
CA PHE A 164 0.11 -0.58 14.61
C PHE A 164 1.29 -1.24 15.36
N GLU A 165 2.36 -0.51 15.66
CA GLU A 165 3.55 -1.03 16.36
C GLU A 165 3.19 -1.76 17.66
N GLU A 166 2.34 -1.16 18.50
CA GLU A 166 1.90 -1.78 19.76
C GLU A 166 1.25 -3.14 19.51
N THR A 167 0.37 -3.23 18.51
CA THR A 167 -0.34 -4.47 18.13
C THR A 167 0.57 -5.52 17.48
N LEU A 168 1.67 -5.12 16.82
CA LEU A 168 2.63 -6.06 16.21
C LEU A 168 3.34 -6.93 17.26
N TYR A 169 3.60 -6.36 18.45
CA TYR A 169 4.33 -7.04 19.53
C TYR A 169 3.43 -7.55 20.66
N GLN A 170 2.14 -7.18 20.67
CA GLN A 170 1.16 -7.69 21.63
C GLN A 170 0.77 -9.17 21.40
N SER A 171 0.32 -9.78 22.49
CA SER A 171 -0.35 -11.09 22.52
C SER A 171 -1.81 -10.95 22.94
N THR A 172 -2.57 -12.01 22.71
CA THR A 172 -3.84 -12.27 23.39
C THR A 172 -3.64 -12.46 24.90
N THR A 173 -4.73 -12.42 25.66
CA THR A 173 -4.76 -12.66 27.12
C THR A 173 -4.28 -14.06 27.54
N ASP A 174 -4.35 -15.05 26.65
CA ASP A 174 -3.79 -16.41 26.83
C ASP A 174 -2.33 -16.53 26.32
N GLY A 175 -1.70 -15.42 25.93
CA GLY A 175 -0.26 -15.31 25.65
C GLY A 175 0.14 -15.53 24.19
N LYS A 176 -0.77 -15.96 23.30
CA LYS A 176 -0.51 -16.18 21.88
C LYS A 176 -0.32 -14.84 21.15
N LYS A 177 0.75 -14.70 20.35
CA LYS A 177 1.04 -13.43 19.65
C LYS A 177 -0.03 -13.13 18.59
N PHE A 178 -0.40 -11.87 18.44
CA PHE A 178 -1.36 -11.44 17.42
C PHE A 178 -0.90 -11.77 15.99
N VAL A 179 0.41 -11.71 15.71
CA VAL A 179 0.97 -12.13 14.41
C VAL A 179 0.82 -13.63 14.13
N ASP A 180 0.64 -14.47 15.15
CA ASP A 180 0.45 -15.91 14.98
C ASP A 180 -1.05 -16.25 14.87
N CYS A 181 -1.94 -15.50 15.54
CA CYS A 181 -3.38 -15.55 15.28
C CYS A 181 -3.74 -15.20 13.82
N LEU A 182 -2.99 -14.29 13.19
CA LEU A 182 -3.12 -13.95 11.76
C LEU A 182 -2.68 -15.10 10.85
N LYS A 183 -1.50 -15.70 11.10
CA LYS A 183 -0.95 -16.80 10.29
C LYS A 183 -1.85 -18.03 10.28
N ASP A 184 -2.41 -18.40 11.44
CA ASP A 184 -3.31 -19.55 11.57
C ASP A 184 -4.59 -19.40 10.72
N GLN A 185 -4.95 -18.17 10.34
CA GLN A 185 -6.06 -17.86 9.43
C GLN A 185 -5.60 -17.52 8.00
N ASN A 186 -4.34 -17.73 7.64
CA ASN A 186 -3.75 -17.35 6.35
C ASN A 186 -3.93 -15.85 6.00
N ILE A 187 -3.83 -14.99 7.02
CA ILE A 187 -3.86 -13.53 6.90
C ILE A 187 -2.42 -13.00 7.02
N MET A 188 -1.97 -12.21 6.05
CA MET A 188 -0.64 -11.62 6.03
C MET A 188 -0.50 -10.48 7.06
N PRO A 189 0.47 -10.52 8.00
CA PRO A 189 0.73 -9.39 8.89
C PRO A 189 1.39 -8.24 8.11
N GLY A 190 0.66 -7.14 7.97
CA GLY A 190 1.19 -5.83 7.57
C GLY A 190 1.50 -4.97 8.80
N ILE A 191 2.28 -3.91 8.62
CA ILE A 191 2.67 -2.99 9.68
C ILE A 191 2.54 -1.55 9.17
N LYS A 192 1.90 -0.69 9.96
CA LYS A 192 1.93 0.77 9.79
C LYS A 192 3.17 1.35 10.46
N VAL A 193 3.68 2.38 9.81
CA VAL A 193 5.11 2.61 9.77
C VAL A 193 5.51 4.08 9.68
N ASP A 194 4.61 4.98 9.26
CA ASP A 194 4.79 6.43 9.44
C ASP A 194 4.88 6.85 10.91
N LYS A 195 5.52 7.99 11.11
CA LYS A 195 5.54 8.72 12.40
C LYS A 195 4.50 9.86 12.40
N GLY A 196 3.40 9.69 11.66
CA GLY A 196 2.32 10.67 11.52
C GLY A 196 2.62 11.84 10.58
N LEU A 197 1.70 12.82 10.61
CA LEU A 197 1.72 14.05 9.81
C LEU A 197 2.20 15.24 10.64
N VAL A 198 2.94 16.16 10.02
CA VAL A 198 3.29 17.47 10.59
C VAL A 198 3.04 18.59 9.59
N PRO A 199 2.82 19.84 10.02
CA PRO A 199 2.62 20.98 9.13
C PRO A 199 3.78 21.15 8.15
N LEU A 200 3.46 21.46 6.89
CA LEU A 200 4.41 21.72 5.82
C LEU A 200 4.71 23.24 5.77
N PRO A 201 5.93 23.69 6.12
CA PRO A 201 6.24 25.12 6.15
C PRO A 201 6.13 25.76 4.76
N GLY A 202 5.48 26.93 4.67
CA GLY A 202 5.24 27.62 3.40
C GLY A 202 4.10 27.06 2.55
N SER A 203 3.31 26.13 3.09
CA SER A 203 2.10 25.59 2.45
C SER A 203 0.81 26.28 2.91
N ASN A 204 -0.33 25.94 2.29
CA ASN A 204 -1.64 26.46 2.68
C ASN A 204 -2.30 25.65 3.82
N ASN A 205 -1.65 25.63 4.99
CA ASN A 205 -2.01 24.74 6.13
C ASN A 205 -2.00 23.23 5.78
N GLU A 206 -1.15 22.85 4.82
CA GLU A 206 -1.01 21.46 4.37
C GLU A 206 -0.01 20.71 5.27
N SER A 207 0.04 19.38 5.14
CA SER A 207 0.91 18.54 5.97
C SER A 207 1.78 17.61 5.13
N TRP A 208 2.88 17.14 5.71
CA TRP A 208 3.73 16.10 5.15
C TRP A 208 4.05 15.04 6.21
N CYS A 209 4.45 13.83 5.78
CA CYS A 209 4.65 12.70 6.68
C CYS A 209 6.11 12.46 7.05
N GLN A 210 6.39 12.35 8.35
CA GLN A 210 7.75 12.21 8.90
C GLN A 210 8.29 10.77 8.92
N GLY A 211 9.61 10.66 9.16
CA GLY A 211 10.24 9.44 9.66
C GLY A 211 11.23 8.71 8.73
N LEU A 212 11.68 9.35 7.62
CA LEU A 212 12.65 8.75 6.70
C LEU A 212 13.95 8.34 7.42
N ASP A 213 14.28 9.07 8.47
CA ASP A 213 15.38 8.83 9.38
C ASP A 213 15.13 7.51 10.15
N GLY A 214 15.85 6.47 9.71
CA GLY A 214 15.68 5.09 10.19
C GLY A 214 14.67 4.25 9.40
N LEU A 215 14.22 4.63 8.19
CA LEU A 215 13.19 3.90 7.43
C LEU A 215 13.56 2.46 6.99
N ALA A 216 14.83 2.03 7.03
CA ALA A 216 15.14 0.59 7.03
C ALA A 216 14.40 -0.18 8.16
N SER A 217 13.97 0.56 9.19
CA SER A 217 12.91 0.24 10.14
C SER A 217 11.82 1.33 10.21
N ARG A 218 11.02 1.49 9.13
CA ARG A 218 9.59 1.98 9.05
C ARG A 218 9.32 3.44 8.53
N ARG A 219 8.45 3.60 7.49
CA ARG A 219 7.58 4.76 7.02
C ARG A 219 6.55 4.20 5.98
N THR A 220 5.42 4.75 5.45
CA THR A 220 4.78 6.10 5.33
C THR A 220 3.25 6.04 5.05
N VAL A 221 2.47 7.09 5.37
CA VAL A 221 1.13 7.44 4.80
C VAL A 221 1.05 8.97 4.59
N VAL A 222 0.37 9.51 3.55
CA VAL A 222 0.22 10.98 3.37
C VAL A 222 -1.23 11.39 3.09
N SER A 223 -1.64 12.53 3.67
CA SER A 223 -2.96 13.14 3.50
C SER A 223 -2.87 14.46 2.72
N ILE A 224 -3.77 14.65 1.75
CA ILE A 224 -3.76 15.72 0.76
C ILE A 224 -5.16 16.37 0.71
N PRO A 225 -5.33 17.69 0.91
CA PRO A 225 -6.64 18.34 0.78
C PRO A 225 -7.11 18.38 -0.67
N CYS A 226 -8.43 18.45 -0.91
CA CYS A 226 -8.93 18.72 -2.26
C CYS A 226 -8.62 20.18 -2.65
N GLY A 227 -7.91 20.36 -3.78
CA GLY A 227 -7.28 21.63 -4.17
C GLY A 227 -5.87 21.85 -3.59
N PRO A 228 -4.94 20.87 -3.63
CA PRO A 228 -3.64 20.97 -2.98
C PRO A 228 -2.62 21.81 -3.77
N SER A 229 -1.66 22.41 -3.07
CA SER A 229 -0.54 23.10 -3.68
C SER A 229 0.39 22.13 -4.42
N ALA A 230 1.11 22.64 -5.42
CA ALA A 230 2.13 21.85 -6.13
C ALA A 230 3.26 21.38 -5.20
N LEU A 231 3.52 22.11 -4.11
CA LEU A 231 4.51 21.73 -3.09
C LEU A 231 4.04 20.51 -2.29
N ALA A 232 2.80 20.52 -1.78
CA ALA A 232 2.26 19.41 -0.99
C ALA A 232 2.14 18.12 -1.81
N VAL A 233 1.65 18.20 -3.06
CA VAL A 233 1.59 17.02 -3.95
C VAL A 233 2.98 16.46 -4.22
N LYS A 234 3.98 17.33 -4.48
CA LYS A 234 5.36 16.91 -4.72
C LYS A 234 5.98 16.24 -3.48
N GLU A 235 5.88 16.85 -2.30
CA GLU A 235 6.45 16.27 -1.08
C GLU A 235 5.73 14.98 -0.65
N ALA A 236 4.42 14.86 -0.90
CA ALA A 236 3.68 13.63 -0.72
C ALA A 236 4.21 12.51 -1.63
N ALA A 237 4.30 12.77 -2.94
CA ALA A 237 4.75 11.81 -3.95
C ALA A 237 6.24 11.42 -3.75
N TRP A 238 7.12 12.39 -3.54
CA TRP A 238 8.55 12.16 -3.26
C TRP A 238 8.79 11.49 -1.90
N GLY A 239 7.90 11.72 -0.93
CA GLY A 239 7.87 11.02 0.34
C GLY A 239 7.46 9.55 0.19
N LEU A 240 6.40 9.27 -0.57
CA LEU A 240 5.90 7.92 -0.82
C LEU A 240 6.87 7.10 -1.68
N ALA A 241 7.49 7.69 -2.70
CA ALA A 241 8.41 7.01 -3.59
C ALA A 241 9.69 6.52 -2.89
N ARG A 242 10.31 7.40 -2.07
CA ARG A 242 11.47 7.00 -1.23
C ARG A 242 11.11 5.91 -0.22
N TYR A 243 9.87 5.87 0.25
CA TYR A 243 9.37 4.78 1.07
C TYR A 243 9.26 3.48 0.30
N ALA A 244 8.58 3.49 -0.84
CA ALA A 244 8.36 2.26 -1.61
C ALA A 244 9.69 1.60 -2.03
N ALA A 245 10.69 2.38 -2.42
CA ALA A 245 12.03 1.88 -2.72
C ALA A 245 12.69 1.20 -1.51
N ILE A 246 12.73 1.84 -0.33
CA ILE A 246 13.40 1.28 0.86
C ILE A 246 12.59 0.10 1.45
N ALA A 247 11.27 0.10 1.32
CA ALA A 247 10.45 -1.05 1.69
C ALA A 247 10.81 -2.29 0.84
N GLN A 248 10.91 -2.13 -0.48
CA GLN A 248 11.29 -3.21 -1.39
C GLN A 248 12.72 -3.71 -1.13
N ASP A 249 13.68 -2.80 -0.89
CA ASP A 249 15.07 -3.13 -0.52
C ASP A 249 15.16 -3.95 0.80
N ASN A 250 14.18 -3.81 1.69
CA ASN A 250 14.05 -4.57 2.93
C ASN A 250 13.05 -5.76 2.82
N GLY A 251 12.67 -6.14 1.61
CA GLY A 251 11.81 -7.30 1.33
C GLY A 251 10.33 -7.13 1.75
N LEU A 252 9.87 -5.90 1.98
CA LEU A 252 8.48 -5.58 2.30
C LEU A 252 7.74 -5.09 1.04
N VAL A 253 6.47 -5.46 0.91
CA VAL A 253 5.57 -4.91 -0.10
C VAL A 253 5.03 -3.56 0.41
N PRO A 254 5.41 -2.42 -0.19
CA PRO A 254 4.84 -1.13 0.18
C PRO A 254 3.38 -1.01 -0.28
N ILE A 255 2.57 -0.36 0.56
CA ILE A 255 1.22 0.09 0.22
C ILE A 255 1.29 1.60 0.02
N VAL A 256 1.20 2.06 -1.22
CA VAL A 256 1.33 3.48 -1.57
C VAL A 256 -0.01 4.19 -1.36
N GLU A 257 -0.07 5.00 -0.29
CA GLU A 257 -1.28 5.69 0.19
C GLU A 257 -1.12 7.23 0.15
N PRO A 258 -1.47 7.87 -0.98
CA PRO A 258 -1.77 9.29 -1.06
C PRO A 258 -3.29 9.49 -0.87
N GLU A 259 -3.74 9.61 0.38
CA GLU A 259 -5.16 9.89 0.65
C GLU A 259 -5.49 11.33 0.26
N ILE A 260 -6.41 11.48 -0.69
CA ILE A 260 -7.06 12.77 -0.96
C ILE A 260 -8.30 12.86 -0.06
N LEU A 261 -8.35 13.89 0.77
CA LEU A 261 -9.39 14.12 1.78
C LEU A 261 -10.74 14.48 1.16
N LEU A 262 -11.79 14.06 1.84
CA LEU A 262 -13.19 14.27 1.46
C LEU A 262 -13.72 15.68 1.84
N ASP A 263 -12.98 16.46 2.62
CA ASP A 263 -13.43 17.76 3.13
C ASP A 263 -13.73 18.79 2.01
N GLY A 264 -14.92 19.41 2.08
CA GLY A 264 -15.36 20.53 1.22
C GLY A 264 -16.62 20.26 0.38
N ASP A 265 -17.04 21.29 -0.37
CA ASP A 265 -18.21 21.32 -1.28
C ASP A 265 -17.75 21.17 -2.76
N HIS A 266 -16.86 20.21 -3.02
CA HIS A 266 -16.30 19.98 -4.36
C HIS A 266 -17.07 18.89 -5.11
N GLY A 267 -17.40 19.13 -6.39
CA GLY A 267 -18.00 18.13 -7.28
C GLY A 267 -17.03 16.99 -7.64
N ILE A 268 -17.58 15.88 -8.13
CA ILE A 268 -16.81 14.68 -8.48
C ILE A 268 -15.82 14.91 -9.64
N GLU A 269 -16.09 15.86 -10.53
CA GLU A 269 -15.17 16.35 -11.56
C GLU A 269 -13.91 16.99 -10.96
N GLY A 270 -14.06 17.80 -9.92
CA GLY A 270 -12.95 18.44 -9.21
C GLY A 270 -12.11 17.42 -8.43
N ALA A 271 -12.77 16.44 -7.81
CA ALA A 271 -12.09 15.30 -7.19
C ALA A 271 -11.30 14.47 -8.23
N LEU A 272 -11.84 14.28 -9.45
CA LEU A 272 -11.16 13.60 -10.54
C LEU A 272 -9.91 14.38 -11.01
N GLU A 273 -10.02 15.70 -11.21
CA GLU A 273 -8.88 16.53 -11.62
C GLU A 273 -7.73 16.49 -10.59
N VAL A 274 -8.06 16.65 -9.30
CA VAL A 274 -7.09 16.57 -8.20
C VAL A 274 -6.47 15.17 -8.12
N ALA A 275 -7.29 14.12 -8.20
CA ALA A 275 -6.79 12.74 -8.16
C ALA A 275 -5.89 12.41 -9.35
N GLU A 276 -6.23 12.86 -10.56
CA GLU A 276 -5.38 12.67 -11.73
C GLU A 276 -4.03 13.37 -11.60
N LYS A 277 -4.01 14.60 -11.10
CA LYS A 277 -2.77 15.36 -10.83
C LYS A 277 -1.90 14.67 -9.78
N VAL A 278 -2.48 14.26 -8.65
CA VAL A 278 -1.77 13.57 -7.56
C VAL A 278 -1.17 12.25 -8.04
N TRP A 279 -1.96 11.40 -8.70
CA TRP A 279 -1.47 10.09 -9.15
C TRP A 279 -0.44 10.19 -10.28
N SER A 280 -0.48 11.26 -11.10
CA SER A 280 0.56 11.52 -12.10
C SER A 280 1.93 11.82 -11.46
N GLU A 281 1.96 12.66 -10.42
CA GLU A 281 3.19 12.98 -9.67
C GLU A 281 3.69 11.77 -8.87
N VAL A 282 2.78 10.98 -8.27
CA VAL A 282 3.13 9.74 -7.55
C VAL A 282 3.83 8.75 -8.48
N PHE A 283 3.26 8.44 -9.65
CA PHE A 283 3.90 7.50 -10.58
C PHE A 283 5.19 8.03 -11.22
N PHE A 284 5.30 9.35 -11.44
CA PHE A 284 6.54 9.97 -11.86
C PHE A 284 7.65 9.75 -10.82
N TYR A 285 7.43 10.11 -9.56
CA TYR A 285 8.47 9.94 -8.53
C TYR A 285 8.72 8.49 -8.13
N LEU A 286 7.73 7.58 -8.21
CA LEU A 286 7.97 6.13 -8.06
C LEU A 286 8.97 5.62 -9.11
N ALA A 287 8.84 6.04 -10.38
CA ALA A 287 9.78 5.70 -11.44
C ALA A 287 11.19 6.28 -11.18
N GLU A 288 11.29 7.58 -10.81
CA GLU A 288 12.58 8.23 -10.50
C GLU A 288 13.30 7.61 -9.29
N ASN A 289 12.58 6.94 -8.38
CA ASN A 289 13.15 6.18 -7.26
C ASN A 289 13.40 4.69 -7.60
N ASN A 290 13.25 4.28 -8.85
CA ASN A 290 13.45 2.90 -9.34
C ASN A 290 12.54 1.85 -8.66
N VAL A 291 11.32 2.25 -8.25
CA VAL A 291 10.37 1.35 -7.59
C VAL A 291 9.78 0.35 -8.58
N LEU A 292 9.82 -0.94 -8.23
CA LEU A 292 9.22 -2.02 -9.01
C LEU A 292 7.69 -2.00 -8.86
N PHE A 293 6.94 -1.76 -9.94
CA PHE A 293 5.48 -1.61 -9.87
C PHE A 293 4.75 -2.95 -9.65
N GLU A 294 5.33 -4.05 -10.13
CA GLU A 294 4.93 -5.44 -9.85
C GLU A 294 5.11 -5.82 -8.37
N GLY A 295 5.85 -4.98 -7.62
CA GLY A 295 6.20 -5.14 -6.22
C GLY A 295 5.51 -4.16 -5.27
N ILE A 296 4.47 -3.43 -5.68
CA ILE A 296 3.70 -2.52 -4.80
C ILE A 296 2.21 -2.89 -4.75
N LEU A 297 1.50 -2.36 -3.75
CA LEU A 297 0.05 -2.20 -3.78
C LEU A 297 -0.28 -0.70 -3.68
N LEU A 298 -1.43 -0.28 -4.22
CA LEU A 298 -1.94 1.09 -4.04
C LEU A 298 -3.10 1.11 -3.06
N LYS A 299 -3.21 2.18 -2.26
CA LYS A 299 -4.34 2.45 -1.38
C LYS A 299 -4.91 3.86 -1.65
N PRO A 300 -5.59 4.05 -2.80
CA PRO A 300 -6.25 5.32 -3.13
C PRO A 300 -7.54 5.52 -2.33
N SER A 301 -7.93 6.79 -2.15
CA SER A 301 -9.33 7.16 -1.92
C SER A 301 -10.15 6.98 -3.21
N MET A 302 -11.45 6.71 -3.07
CA MET A 302 -12.37 6.69 -4.21
C MET A 302 -12.67 8.12 -4.68
N VAL A 303 -12.80 8.31 -6.00
CA VAL A 303 -13.18 9.60 -6.59
C VAL A 303 -14.66 9.84 -6.30
N THR A 304 -14.93 10.76 -5.39
CA THR A 304 -16.24 11.04 -4.80
C THR A 304 -16.45 12.56 -4.71
N PRO A 305 -17.70 13.06 -4.67
CA PRO A 305 -17.94 14.45 -4.26
C PRO A 305 -17.51 14.67 -2.81
N GLY A 306 -17.18 15.91 -2.46
CA GLY A 306 -16.80 16.29 -1.11
C GLY A 306 -17.94 16.10 -0.10
N ALA A 307 -17.59 15.93 1.18
CA ALA A 307 -18.52 15.61 2.25
C ALA A 307 -19.57 16.71 2.54
N GLU A 308 -19.31 17.94 2.10
CA GLU A 308 -20.22 19.07 2.24
C GLU A 308 -21.01 19.34 0.94
N HIS A 309 -20.77 18.53 -0.11
CA HIS A 309 -21.42 18.67 -1.39
C HIS A 309 -22.89 18.21 -1.36
N LYS A 310 -23.75 19.01 -1.99
CA LYS A 310 -25.22 18.86 -1.91
C LYS A 310 -25.74 17.61 -2.61
N GLU A 311 -25.08 17.19 -3.69
CA GLU A 311 -25.48 16.04 -4.50
C GLU A 311 -24.56 14.85 -4.23
N LYS A 312 -25.14 13.75 -3.72
CA LYS A 312 -24.43 12.48 -3.60
C LYS A 312 -24.35 11.80 -4.97
N ALA A 313 -23.15 11.42 -5.38
CA ALA A 313 -22.94 10.54 -6.53
C ALA A 313 -23.43 9.11 -6.22
N SER A 314 -23.95 8.41 -7.24
CA SER A 314 -24.31 7.00 -7.12
C SER A 314 -23.07 6.09 -7.19
N PRO A 315 -23.16 4.81 -6.76
CA PRO A 315 -22.03 3.87 -6.85
C PRO A 315 -21.47 3.69 -8.26
N GLU A 316 -22.34 3.74 -9.28
CA GLU A 316 -21.95 3.62 -10.69
C GLU A 316 -21.19 4.86 -11.17
N ALA A 317 -21.58 6.06 -10.69
CA ALA A 317 -20.85 7.29 -10.96
C ALA A 317 -19.47 7.30 -10.26
N ILE A 318 -19.43 6.93 -8.97
CA ILE A 318 -18.19 6.82 -8.19
C ILE A 318 -17.24 5.80 -8.83
N ALA A 319 -17.74 4.63 -9.23
CA ALA A 319 -16.98 3.62 -9.95
C ALA A 319 -16.48 4.13 -11.31
N LYS A 320 -17.34 4.77 -12.12
CA LYS A 320 -16.95 5.34 -13.42
C LYS A 320 -15.79 6.32 -13.28
N TYR A 321 -15.88 7.31 -12.38
CA TYR A 321 -14.85 8.35 -12.23
C TYR A 321 -13.57 7.78 -11.62
N THR A 322 -13.70 6.91 -10.61
CA THR A 322 -12.55 6.25 -9.97
C THR A 322 -11.78 5.36 -10.94
N LEU A 323 -12.47 4.53 -11.72
CA LEU A 323 -11.81 3.68 -12.73
C LEU A 323 -11.29 4.49 -13.93
N THR A 324 -11.89 5.64 -14.26
CA THR A 324 -11.34 6.58 -15.24
C THR A 324 -10.00 7.17 -14.76
N MET A 325 -9.90 7.56 -13.48
CA MET A 325 -8.65 8.02 -12.88
C MET A 325 -7.57 6.92 -12.96
N LEU A 326 -7.87 5.70 -12.51
CA LEU A 326 -6.93 4.57 -12.57
C LEU A 326 -6.46 4.31 -14.02
N ARG A 327 -7.39 4.20 -14.97
CA ARG A 327 -7.08 3.96 -16.40
C ARG A 327 -6.29 5.09 -17.08
N ARG A 328 -6.22 6.28 -16.48
CA ARG A 328 -5.42 7.42 -16.98
C ARG A 328 -4.05 7.55 -16.32
N ARG A 329 -3.84 7.00 -15.11
CA ARG A 329 -2.67 7.32 -14.26
C ARG A 329 -1.92 6.12 -13.68
N VAL A 330 -2.53 4.94 -13.63
CA VAL A 330 -1.93 3.75 -13.01
C VAL A 330 -1.48 2.75 -14.09
N PRO A 331 -0.22 2.30 -14.10
CA PRO A 331 0.25 1.25 -15.00
C PRO A 331 -0.41 -0.11 -14.73
N PRO A 332 -0.74 -0.93 -15.76
CA PRO A 332 -1.19 -2.31 -15.59
C PRO A 332 -0.18 -3.27 -14.93
N ALA A 333 1.08 -2.85 -14.77
CA ALA A 333 2.09 -3.61 -14.02
C ALA A 333 1.82 -3.63 -12.50
N VAL A 334 1.00 -2.69 -11.99
CA VAL A 334 0.53 -2.72 -10.60
C VAL A 334 -0.38 -3.94 -10.42
N PRO A 335 -0.17 -4.77 -9.39
CA PRO A 335 -0.96 -5.99 -9.21
C PRO A 335 -2.33 -5.75 -8.52
N GLY A 336 -2.42 -4.78 -7.60
CA GLY A 336 -3.63 -4.58 -6.79
C GLY A 336 -3.87 -3.16 -6.28
N ILE A 337 -5.15 -2.79 -6.24
CA ILE A 337 -5.69 -1.52 -5.77
C ILE A 337 -6.59 -1.82 -4.57
N MET A 338 -6.14 -1.42 -3.40
CA MET A 338 -6.73 -1.75 -2.09
C MET A 338 -7.37 -0.49 -1.49
N PHE A 339 -8.55 -0.12 -1.95
CA PHE A 339 -9.18 1.17 -1.64
C PHE A 339 -9.30 1.43 -0.12
N LEU A 340 -9.03 2.66 0.30
CA LEU A 340 -9.39 3.13 1.64
C LEU A 340 -10.87 3.55 1.67
N SER A 341 -11.54 3.36 2.80
CA SER A 341 -12.97 3.72 2.93
C SER A 341 -13.19 5.23 3.10
N GLY A 342 -12.17 5.97 3.55
CA GLY A 342 -12.29 7.39 3.91
C GLY A 342 -13.40 7.60 4.95
N GLY A 343 -14.24 8.62 4.73
CA GLY A 343 -15.43 8.93 5.53
C GLY A 343 -16.74 8.27 5.09
N GLN A 344 -16.71 7.34 4.11
CA GLN A 344 -17.92 6.63 3.65
C GLN A 344 -18.53 5.78 4.77
N SER A 345 -19.84 5.47 4.69
CA SER A 345 -20.45 4.43 5.53
C SER A 345 -19.96 3.01 5.18
N GLU A 346 -20.27 2.03 6.02
CA GLU A 346 -19.91 0.62 5.75
C GLU A 346 -20.59 0.13 4.45
N VAL A 347 -21.85 0.52 4.24
CA VAL A 347 -22.64 0.14 3.05
C VAL A 347 -22.20 0.91 1.81
N GLU A 348 -21.98 2.24 1.88
CA GLU A 348 -21.50 3.03 0.73
C GLU A 348 -20.14 2.51 0.23
N ALA A 349 -19.18 2.26 1.13
CA ALA A 349 -17.87 1.74 0.75
C ALA A 349 -17.96 0.34 0.11
N THR A 350 -18.92 -0.48 0.52
CA THR A 350 -19.16 -1.81 -0.04
C THR A 350 -19.84 -1.73 -1.42
N LEU A 351 -20.85 -0.87 -1.59
CA LEU A 351 -21.55 -0.65 -2.86
C LEU A 351 -20.61 -0.05 -3.93
N ASN A 352 -19.78 0.92 -3.57
CA ASN A 352 -18.87 1.59 -4.48
C ASN A 352 -17.75 0.63 -4.96
N LEU A 353 -17.25 -0.24 -4.08
CA LEU A 353 -16.34 -1.32 -4.47
C LEU A 353 -17.01 -2.33 -5.41
N ASN A 354 -18.26 -2.69 -5.13
CA ASN A 354 -19.04 -3.62 -5.96
C ASN A 354 -19.23 -3.09 -7.39
N ALA A 355 -19.65 -1.83 -7.53
CA ALA A 355 -19.83 -1.17 -8.82
C ALA A 355 -18.51 -1.07 -9.62
N MET A 356 -17.35 -0.97 -8.97
CA MET A 356 -16.05 -1.01 -9.66
C MET A 356 -15.72 -2.40 -10.23
N ASN A 357 -16.04 -3.47 -9.49
CA ASN A 357 -15.78 -4.86 -9.91
C ASN A 357 -16.84 -5.45 -10.85
N GLN A 358 -17.94 -4.73 -11.11
CA GLN A 358 -18.88 -5.03 -12.20
C GLN A 358 -18.34 -4.65 -13.59
N SER A 359 -17.13 -4.11 -13.70
CA SER A 359 -16.43 -3.87 -14.97
C SER A 359 -15.05 -4.53 -15.00
N LEU A 360 -14.55 -4.86 -16.19
CA LEU A 360 -13.21 -5.43 -16.35
C LEU A 360 -12.12 -4.43 -15.96
N ASN A 361 -11.24 -4.86 -15.06
CA ASN A 361 -10.12 -4.08 -14.55
C ASN A 361 -8.80 -4.86 -14.78
N PRO A 362 -7.72 -4.21 -15.24
CA PRO A 362 -6.42 -4.86 -15.38
C PRO A 362 -5.69 -5.06 -14.04
N TRP A 363 -6.20 -4.47 -12.94
CA TRP A 363 -5.70 -4.62 -11.57
C TRP A 363 -6.69 -5.43 -10.73
N HIS A 364 -6.22 -6.13 -9.70
CA HIS A 364 -7.09 -6.64 -8.64
C HIS A 364 -7.66 -5.47 -7.82
N VAL A 365 -8.94 -5.16 -7.98
CA VAL A 365 -9.62 -4.08 -7.25
C VAL A 365 -10.32 -4.64 -6.00
N SER A 366 -9.85 -4.24 -4.83
CA SER A 366 -10.31 -4.71 -3.52
C SER A 366 -10.21 -3.57 -2.47
N PHE A 367 -10.26 -3.93 -1.19
CA PHE A 367 -10.37 -3.01 -0.05
C PHE A 367 -9.15 -3.07 0.89
N SER A 368 -8.87 -1.95 1.54
CA SER A 368 -8.03 -1.84 2.74
C SER A 368 -8.76 -1.00 3.79
N TYR A 369 -9.79 -1.58 4.38
CA TYR A 369 -10.79 -0.86 5.17
C TYR A 369 -10.52 -0.90 6.66
N ALA A 370 -10.63 0.27 7.30
CA ALA A 370 -10.65 0.43 8.75
C ALA A 370 -12.08 0.65 9.24
N ARG A 371 -12.56 1.90 9.18
CA ARG A 371 -13.93 2.29 9.58
C ARG A 371 -15.01 1.38 8.98
N ALA A 372 -14.94 1.08 7.67
CA ALA A 372 -15.92 0.27 6.95
C ALA A 372 -15.97 -1.24 7.30
N LEU A 373 -15.04 -1.74 8.12
CA LEU A 373 -15.08 -3.10 8.70
C LEU A 373 -15.29 -3.09 10.22
N GLN A 374 -15.15 -1.93 10.89
CA GLN A 374 -14.99 -1.84 12.35
C GLN A 374 -16.12 -1.09 13.08
N ASN A 375 -16.93 -0.26 12.41
CA ASN A 375 -17.85 0.65 13.10
C ASN A 375 -19.00 -0.11 13.76
N SER A 376 -19.65 -1.03 13.05
CA SER A 376 -20.65 -1.93 13.64
C SER A 376 -20.05 -2.83 14.72
N VAL A 377 -18.80 -3.29 14.55
CA VAL A 377 -18.10 -4.13 15.54
C VAL A 377 -17.93 -3.40 16.89
N LEU A 378 -17.45 -2.15 16.86
CA LEU A 378 -17.32 -1.31 18.06
C LEU A 378 -18.67 -1.07 18.74
N LYS A 379 -19.70 -0.70 17.96
CA LYS A 379 -21.07 -0.44 18.45
C LYS A 379 -21.71 -1.68 19.10
N THR A 380 -21.46 -2.87 18.56
CA THR A 380 -21.93 -4.14 19.13
C THR A 380 -21.14 -4.52 20.37
N TRP A 381 -19.82 -4.36 20.36
CA TRP A 381 -18.96 -4.75 21.49
C TRP A 381 -19.20 -3.91 22.75
N GLN A 382 -19.19 -2.57 22.63
CA GLN A 382 -19.31 -1.64 23.76
C GLN A 382 -18.29 -1.87 24.90
N GLY A 383 -17.15 -2.50 24.61
CA GLY A 383 -16.14 -2.87 25.61
C GLY A 383 -16.45 -4.10 26.45
N ARG A 384 -17.58 -4.77 26.21
CA ARG A 384 -18.11 -5.79 27.13
C ARG A 384 -17.70 -7.21 26.71
N PRO A 385 -17.17 -8.05 27.63
CA PRO A 385 -16.80 -9.44 27.33
C PRO A 385 -17.97 -10.27 26.77
N GLU A 386 -19.18 -10.09 27.28
CA GLU A 386 -20.38 -10.82 26.84
C GLU A 386 -20.80 -10.51 25.40
N ASN A 387 -20.36 -9.38 24.83
CA ASN A 387 -20.67 -8.96 23.47
C ASN A 387 -19.63 -9.41 22.42
N VAL A 388 -18.54 -10.08 22.83
CA VAL A 388 -17.42 -10.43 21.93
C VAL A 388 -17.89 -11.27 20.73
N GLU A 389 -18.64 -12.36 20.96
CA GLU A 389 -19.12 -13.23 19.87
C GLU A 389 -20.03 -12.47 18.89
N ALA A 390 -20.93 -11.62 19.40
CA ALA A 390 -21.83 -10.81 18.58
C ALA A 390 -21.05 -9.79 17.72
N ALA A 391 -19.99 -9.20 18.27
CA ALA A 391 -19.13 -8.25 17.56
C ALA A 391 -18.24 -8.96 16.51
N GLN A 392 -17.71 -10.15 16.81
CA GLN A 392 -17.00 -10.99 15.85
C GLN A 392 -17.91 -11.42 14.69
N LYS A 393 -19.17 -11.77 14.98
CA LYS A 393 -20.19 -12.04 13.95
C LYS A 393 -20.48 -10.80 13.09
N ALA A 394 -20.52 -9.61 13.68
CA ALA A 394 -20.64 -8.35 12.93
C ALA A 394 -19.43 -8.11 12.00
N LEU A 395 -18.20 -8.41 12.46
CA LEU A 395 -17.00 -8.32 11.62
C LEU A 395 -17.10 -9.26 10.41
N LEU A 396 -17.49 -10.52 10.61
CA LEU A 396 -17.69 -11.47 9.50
C LEU A 396 -18.75 -10.99 8.50
N VAL A 397 -19.85 -10.39 8.98
CA VAL A 397 -20.89 -9.80 8.11
C VAL A 397 -20.37 -8.61 7.28
N ARG A 398 -19.35 -7.87 7.74
CA ARG A 398 -18.68 -6.82 6.95
C ARG A 398 -17.57 -7.35 6.06
N ALA A 399 -16.77 -8.30 6.53
CA ALA A 399 -15.74 -8.93 5.72
C ALA A 399 -16.34 -9.70 4.52
N LYS A 400 -17.42 -10.47 4.74
CA LYS A 400 -18.14 -11.19 3.68
C LYS A 400 -18.85 -10.27 2.69
N ALA A 401 -19.42 -9.15 3.15
CA ALA A 401 -20.02 -8.16 2.26
C ALA A 401 -18.98 -7.53 1.31
N ASN A 402 -17.81 -7.16 1.85
CA ASN A 402 -16.70 -6.62 1.06
C ASN A 402 -16.03 -7.67 0.16
N SER A 403 -15.98 -8.94 0.58
CA SER A 403 -15.61 -10.07 -0.27
C SER A 403 -16.53 -10.22 -1.50
N LEU A 404 -17.84 -10.18 -1.30
CA LEU A 404 -18.81 -10.23 -2.40
C LEU A 404 -18.70 -8.99 -3.32
N ALA A 405 -18.39 -7.82 -2.75
CA ALA A 405 -18.13 -6.60 -3.52
C ALA A 405 -16.81 -6.65 -4.32
N GLN A 406 -15.77 -7.31 -3.80
CA GLN A 406 -14.55 -7.62 -4.58
C GLN A 406 -14.90 -8.48 -5.81
N LEU A 407 -15.86 -9.40 -5.68
CA LEU A 407 -16.31 -10.27 -6.75
C LEU A 407 -17.40 -9.65 -7.66
N GLY A 408 -17.85 -8.41 -7.41
CA GLY A 408 -18.93 -7.74 -8.16
C GLY A 408 -20.33 -8.33 -7.94
N ARG A 409 -20.53 -9.08 -6.84
CA ARG A 409 -21.72 -9.92 -6.55
C ARG A 409 -22.50 -9.49 -5.30
N TYR A 410 -22.24 -8.31 -4.74
CA TYR A 410 -22.95 -7.80 -3.56
C TYR A 410 -24.23 -7.05 -3.95
N THR A 411 -25.35 -7.37 -3.28
CA THR A 411 -26.69 -6.81 -3.59
C THR A 411 -27.15 -5.70 -2.63
N GLY A 412 -26.56 -5.60 -1.43
CA GLY A 412 -27.00 -4.67 -0.38
C GLY A 412 -28.32 -5.04 0.32
N GLU A 413 -28.85 -6.25 0.07
CA GLU A 413 -30.08 -6.73 0.71
C GLU A 413 -29.84 -7.10 2.18
N GLY A 414 -30.81 -6.77 3.05
CA GLY A 414 -30.73 -7.04 4.50
C GLY A 414 -29.88 -6.04 5.30
N GLU A 415 -29.34 -5.00 4.67
CA GLU A 415 -28.47 -4.02 5.33
C GLU A 415 -29.20 -3.13 6.35
N SER A 416 -28.58 -2.95 7.53
CA SER A 416 -29.14 -2.14 8.62
C SER A 416 -28.95 -0.64 8.39
N ASP A 417 -29.85 0.17 8.93
CA ASP A 417 -29.78 1.63 8.76
C ASP A 417 -28.61 2.28 9.52
N ASP A 418 -28.02 1.59 10.51
CA ASP A 418 -26.80 2.04 11.17
C ASP A 418 -25.52 1.79 10.35
N ALA A 419 -25.52 0.78 9.48
CA ALA A 419 -24.41 0.51 8.56
C ALA A 419 -24.40 1.46 7.33
N LYS A 420 -25.55 2.09 7.05
CA LYS A 420 -25.74 3.11 5.99
C LYS A 420 -25.37 4.54 6.42
N LYS A 421 -25.09 4.79 7.70
CA LYS A 421 -24.73 6.12 8.22
C LYS A 421 -23.28 6.45 7.91
N GLY A 422 -23.06 7.58 7.24
CA GLY A 422 -21.73 8.08 6.87
C GLY A 422 -20.82 8.30 8.10
N MET A 423 -19.50 8.17 7.89
CA MET A 423 -18.49 8.17 8.96
C MET A 423 -17.45 9.28 8.81
N PHE A 424 -17.80 10.32 8.05
CA PHE A 424 -17.01 11.53 7.87
C PHE A 424 -16.91 12.32 9.17
N GLN A 425 -15.75 12.96 9.38
CA GLN A 425 -15.47 13.87 10.48
C GLN A 425 -14.62 15.00 9.88
N LYS A 426 -15.11 16.24 9.95
CA LYS A 426 -14.42 17.40 9.36
C LYS A 426 -13.08 17.64 10.03
N GLY A 427 -12.02 17.78 9.24
CA GLY A 427 -10.64 17.92 9.75
C GLY A 427 -10.12 16.66 10.45
N TYR A 428 -10.44 15.47 9.93
CA TYR A 428 -9.97 14.20 10.50
C TYR A 428 -8.43 14.11 10.54
N THR A 429 -7.90 13.60 11.66
CA THR A 429 -6.45 13.47 11.91
C THR A 429 -6.13 12.07 12.45
N TYR A 430 -5.04 11.48 11.96
CA TYR A 430 -4.61 10.09 12.23
C TYR A 430 -3.76 9.93 13.48
#